data_AF-A0A1V4RFS7-F1
#
_entry.id   AF-A0A1V4RFS7-F1
#
_cell.length_a   1.000
_cell.length_b   1.000
_cell.length_c   1.000
_cell.angle_alpha   90.00
_cell.angle_beta   90.00
_cell.angle_gamma   90.00
#
_symmetry.space_group_name_H-M   'P 1'
#
loop_
_entity.id
_entity.type
_entity.pdbx_description
1 polymer ?
#
loop_
_entity_poly.entity_id
_entity_poly.type
_entity_poly.pdbx_seq_one_letter_code
_entity_poly.pdbx_strand_id
1 'polypeptide(L)'
;MNPFVRQFLLIGAVGVIVFSVAQLIVRNVYVTASIELAVVSAANDSLKSTRQTLVSRIAGLEAPGRLCELGTRLGLTPLPLESFVLLEVTE
;
A
#
# COMPACT_ATOMS: atom_id res chain seq x y z
N MET A 1 -59.47 -8.22 -17.28
CA MET A 1 -58.59 -8.21 -16.10
C MET A 1 -59.04 -7.07 -15.19
N ASN A 2 -59.43 -7.34 -13.95
CA ASN A 2 -60.02 -6.31 -13.07
C ASN A 2 -59.03 -5.15 -12.85
N PRO A 3 -59.49 -3.88 -12.90
CA PRO A 3 -58.63 -2.71 -12.81
C PRO A 3 -57.85 -2.67 -11.48
N PHE A 4 -58.45 -3.15 -10.39
CA PHE A 4 -57.80 -3.27 -9.07
C PHE A 4 -56.58 -4.20 -9.07
N VAL A 5 -56.69 -5.36 -9.73
CA VAL A 5 -55.58 -6.33 -9.82
C VAL A 5 -54.40 -5.75 -10.59
N ARG A 6 -54.70 -5.00 -11.67
CA ARG A 6 -53.69 -4.30 -12.46
C ARG A 6 -52.97 -3.21 -11.66
N GLN A 7 -53.70 -2.47 -10.82
CA GLN A 7 -53.13 -1.44 -9.95
C GLN A 7 -52.20 -2.03 -8.88
N PHE A 8 -52.62 -3.12 -8.22
CA PHE A 8 -51.77 -3.82 -7.25
C PHE A 8 -50.50 -4.38 -7.88
N LEU A 9 -50.59 -4.95 -9.08
CA LEU A 9 -49.43 -5.43 -9.81
C LEU A 9 -48.46 -4.30 -10.17
N LEU A 10 -48.97 -3.14 -10.58
CA LEU A 10 -48.13 -1.97 -10.88
C LEU A 10 -47.42 -1.44 -9.64
N ILE A 11 -48.12 -1.32 -8.50
CA ILE A 11 -47.51 -0.89 -7.24
C ILE A 11 -46.43 -1.87 -6.79
N GLY A 12 -46.71 -3.19 -6.89
CA GLY A 12 -45.74 -4.23 -6.58
C GLY A 12 -44.50 -4.15 -7.48
N ALA A 13 -44.70 -3.96 -8.80
CA ALA A 13 -43.60 -3.82 -9.75
C ALA A 13 -42.72 -2.60 -9.45
N VAL A 14 -43.33 -1.45 -9.13
CA VAL A 14 -42.58 -0.25 -8.72
C VAL A 14 -41.80 -0.50 -7.43
N GLY A 15 -42.41 -1.18 -6.44
CA GLY A 15 -41.73 -1.55 -5.21
C GLY A 15 -40.49 -2.44 -5.43
N VAL A 16 -40.59 -3.43 -6.32
CA VAL A 16 -39.46 -4.29 -6.69
C VAL A 16 -38.36 -3.49 -7.37
N ILE A 17 -38.70 -2.60 -8.30
CA ILE A 17 -37.71 -1.76 -8.99
C ILE A 17 -36.96 -0.87 -8.01
N VAL A 18 -37.68 -0.20 -7.10
CA VAL A 18 -37.06 0.66 -6.07
C VAL A 18 -36.14 -0.14 -5.17
N PHE A 19 -36.57 -1.33 -4.75
CA PHE A 19 -35.75 -2.23 -3.92
C PHE A 19 -34.48 -2.69 -4.65
N SER A 20 -34.59 -3.09 -5.93
CA SER A 20 -33.42 -3.49 -6.73
C SER A 20 -32.43 -2.35 -6.94
N VAL A 21 -32.91 -1.12 -7.18
CA VAL A 21 -32.05 0.07 -7.29
C VAL A 21 -31.35 0.36 -5.97
N ALA A 22 -32.07 0.29 -4.85
CA ALA A 22 -31.47 0.49 -3.52
C ALA A 22 -30.36 -0.54 -3.24
N GLN A 23 -30.60 -1.82 -3.55
CA GLN A 23 -29.58 -2.86 -3.40
C GLN A 23 -28.35 -2.62 -4.28
N LEU A 24 -28.55 -2.17 -5.52
CA LEU A 24 -27.46 -1.86 -6.44
C LEU A 24 -26.59 -0.72 -5.92
N ILE A 25 -27.21 0.35 -5.41
CA ILE A 25 -26.50 1.51 -4.84
C ILE A 25 -25.66 1.08 -3.65
N VAL A 26 -26.26 0.34 -2.70
CA VAL A 26 -25.54 -0.14 -1.49
C VAL A 26 -24.35 -1.00 -1.89
N ARG A 27 -24.53 -1.92 -2.83
CA ARG A 27 -23.44 -2.78 -3.31
C ARG A 27 -22.33 -1.99 -3.97
N ASN A 28 -22.66 -1.01 -4.81
CA ASN A 28 -21.67 -0.16 -5.45
C ASN A 28 -20.87 0.67 -4.44
N VAL A 29 -21.55 1.28 -3.45
CA VAL A 29 -20.86 2.04 -2.39
C VAL A 29 -19.91 1.15 -1.60
N TYR A 30 -20.35 -0.06 -1.23
CA TYR A 30 -19.50 -1.01 -0.51
C TYR A 30 -18.29 -1.42 -1.33
N VAL A 31 -18.46 -1.72 -2.62
CA VAL A 31 -17.36 -2.08 -3.52
C VAL A 31 -16.38 -0.92 -3.67
N THR A 32 -16.85 0.30 -3.92
CA THR A 32 -15.98 1.48 -4.03
C THR A 32 -15.18 1.70 -2.76
N ALA A 33 -15.82 1.66 -1.59
CA ALA A 33 -15.12 1.80 -0.31
C ALA A 33 -14.07 0.71 -0.08
N SER A 34 -14.37 -0.53 -0.48
CA SER A 34 -13.41 -1.65 -0.36
C SER A 34 -12.19 -1.47 -1.28
N ILE A 35 -12.40 -0.94 -2.48
CA ILE A 35 -11.31 -0.67 -3.43
C ILE A 35 -10.44 0.49 -2.93
N GLU A 36 -11.05 1.58 -2.46
CA GLU A 36 -10.32 2.71 -1.90
C GLU A 36 -9.46 2.28 -0.70
N LEU A 37 -10.02 1.48 0.21
CA LEU A 37 -9.27 0.91 1.33
C LEU A 37 -8.12 0.01 0.87
N ALA A 38 -8.35 -0.83 -0.15
CA ALA A 38 -7.31 -1.70 -0.70
C ALA A 38 -6.17 -0.89 -1.35
N VAL A 39 -6.50 0.18 -2.08
CA VAL A 39 -5.51 1.08 -2.68
C VAL A 39 -4.69 1.79 -1.60
N VAL A 40 -5.34 2.30 -0.56
CA VAL A 40 -4.66 2.95 0.57
C VAL A 40 -3.76 1.96 1.31
N SER A 41 -4.23 0.72 1.52
CA SER A 41 -3.43 -0.33 2.14
C SER A 41 -2.19 -0.66 1.30
N ALA A 42 -2.35 -0.85 -0.01
CA ALA A 42 -1.25 -1.13 -0.92
C ALA A 42 -0.22 0.01 -0.98
N ALA A 43 -0.69 1.26 -0.96
CA ALA A 43 0.18 2.43 -0.88
C ALA A 43 0.98 2.44 0.44
N ASN A 44 0.36 2.09 1.56
CA ASN A 44 1.01 2.02 2.86
C ASN A 44 2.06 0.90 2.92
N ASP A 45 1.75 -0.27 2.37
CA ASP A 45 2.71 -1.39 2.28
C ASP A 45 3.91 -1.05 1.40
N SER A 46 3.67 -0.38 0.26
CA SER A 46 4.73 0.13 -0.61
C SER A 46 5.61 1.16 0.11
N LEU A 47 5.00 2.09 0.85
CA LEU A 47 5.73 3.10 1.62
C LEU A 47 6.55 2.47 2.75
N LYS A 48 6.01 1.45 3.42
CA LYS A 48 6.70 0.69 4.47
C LYS A 48 7.90 -0.07 3.90
N SER A 49 7.74 -0.72 2.75
CA SER A 49 8.83 -1.39 2.03
C SER A 49 9.94 -0.40 1.62
N THR A 50 9.54 0.76 1.06
CA THR A 50 10.46 1.82 0.68
C THR A 50 11.23 2.35 1.90
N ARG A 51 10.53 2.58 3.01
CA ARG A 51 11.15 3.01 4.28
C ARG A 51 12.15 1.97 4.78
N GLN A 52 11.80 0.69 4.76
CA GLN A 52 12.69 -0.38 5.22
C GLN A 52 13.94 -0.48 4.33
N THR A 53 13.78 -0.32 3.02
CA THR A 53 14.90 -0.26 2.07
C THR A 53 15.82 0.93 2.35
N LEU A 54 15.26 2.12 2.57
CA LEU A 54 16.04 3.31 2.91
C LEU A 54 16.76 3.16 4.26
N VAL A 55 16.10 2.61 5.27
CA VAL A 55 16.73 2.33 6.58
C VAL A 55 17.89 1.34 6.42
N SER A 56 17.71 0.29 5.63
CA SER A 56 18.79 -0.67 5.33
C SER A 56 19.95 -0.02 4.60
N ARG A 57 19.69 0.85 3.61
CA ARG A 57 20.72 1.60 2.90
C ARG A 57 21.46 2.58 3.81
N ILE A 58 20.73 3.30 4.67
CA ILE A 58 21.33 4.20 5.66
C ILE A 58 22.21 3.42 6.62
N ALA A 59 21.74 2.28 7.14
CA ALA A 59 22.54 1.42 8.01
C ALA A 59 23.81 0.88 7.29
N GLY A 60 23.67 0.50 6.02
CA GLY A 60 24.79 0.09 5.17
C GLY A 60 25.80 1.20 4.90
N LEU A 61 25.38 2.47 4.86
CA LEU A 61 26.24 3.64 4.69
C LEU A 61 26.82 4.17 6.03
N GLU A 62 26.08 4.02 7.12
CA GLU A 62 26.54 4.40 8.47
C GLU A 62 27.61 3.44 9.01
N ALA A 63 27.57 2.16 8.64
CA ALA A 63 28.60 1.18 9.02
C ALA A 63 30.02 1.58 8.56
N PRO A 64 30.29 1.88 7.28
CA PRO A 64 31.61 2.32 6.82
C PRO A 64 31.97 3.71 7.36
N GLY A 65 31.00 4.62 7.53
CA GLY A 65 31.23 5.92 8.15
C GLY A 65 31.71 5.81 9.61
N ARG A 66 31.02 4.98 10.41
CA ARG A 66 31.40 4.69 11.80
C ARG A 66 32.71 3.91 11.90
N LEU A 67 32.98 2.97 10.99
CA LEU A 67 34.25 2.25 10.94
C LEU A 67 35.41 3.18 10.58
N CYS A 68 35.20 4.15 9.68
CA CYS A 68 36.19 5.17 9.34
C CYS A 68 36.44 6.13 10.52
N GLU A 69 35.39 6.55 11.24
CA GLU A 69 35.50 7.39 12.44
C GLU A 69 36.20 6.65 13.61
N LEU A 70 35.90 5.37 13.80
CA LEU A 70 36.60 4.51 14.76
C LEU A 70 38.05 4.29 14.36
N GLY A 71 38.34 4.06 13.07
CA GLY A 71 39.69 3.91 12.56
C GLY A 71 40.55 5.17 12.77
N THR A 72 39.98 6.35 12.47
CA THR A 72 40.66 7.64 12.72
C THR A 72 40.88 7.90 14.20
N ARG A 73 39.92 7.58 15.08
CA ARG A 73 40.10 7.68 16.54
C ARG A 73 41.13 6.70 17.11
N LEU A 74 41.32 5.55 16.46
CA LEU A 74 42.34 4.55 16.80
C LEU A 74 43.72 4.85 16.18
N GLY A 75 43.87 5.96 15.45
CA GLY A 75 45.13 6.35 14.80
C GLY A 75 45.49 5.51 13.58
N LEU A 76 44.55 4.73 13.05
CA LEU A 76 44.70 3.99 11.81
C LEU A 76 44.50 4.96 10.65
N THR A 77 45.45 5.00 9.72
CA THR A 77 45.31 5.76 8.46
C THR A 77 44.00 5.35 7.77
N PRO A 78 43.23 6.30 7.21
CA PRO A 78 41.93 6.00 6.63
C PRO A 78 42.11 4.95 5.53
N LEU A 79 41.55 3.77 5.74
CA LEU A 79 41.55 2.70 4.75
C LEU A 79 40.84 3.21 3.49
N PRO A 80 41.44 3.06 2.31
CA PRO A 80 40.85 3.56 1.08
C PRO A 80 39.48 2.90 0.87
N LEU A 81 38.45 3.74 0.73
CA LEU A 81 37.04 3.37 0.52
C LEU A 81 36.84 2.37 -0.62
N GLU A 82 37.79 2.29 -1.55
CA GLU A 82 37.83 1.31 -2.66
C GLU A 82 37.82 -0.14 -2.18
N SER A 83 38.35 -0.41 -0.98
CA SER A 83 38.43 -1.77 -0.41
C SER A 83 37.05 -2.33 -0.02
N PHE A 84 36.07 -1.46 0.22
CA PHE A 84 34.72 -1.85 0.66
C PHE A 84 33.74 -2.01 -0.52
N VAL A 85 33.99 -1.35 -1.65
CA VAL A 85 33.14 -1.48 -2.86
C VAL A 85 33.27 -2.86 -3.51
N LEU A 86 34.39 -3.56 -3.31
CA LEU A 86 34.65 -4.89 -3.88
C LEU A 86 33.93 -6.04 -3.17
N LEU A 87 33.30 -5.82 -2.00
CA LEU A 87 32.61 -6.88 -1.25
C LEU A 87 31.11 -6.98 -1.58
N GLU A 88 30.51 -5.98 -2.22
CA GLU A 88 29.09 -5.99 -2.61
C GLU A 88 28.82 -6.51 -4.05
N VAL A 89 29.85 -6.76 -4.87
CA VAL A 89 29.68 -7.17 -6.29
C VAL A 89 29.82 -8.69 -6.50
N THR A 90 30.01 -9.46 -5.43
CA THR A 90 30.08 -10.93 -5.47
C THR A 90 28.90 -11.57 -4.76
N GLU A 91 27.71 -11.45 -5.37
CA GLU A 91 26.61 -12.43 -5.29
C GLU A 91 25.73 -12.35 -6.55
#